data_AF-A0A1D7WA15-F1
#
_entry.id   AF-A0A1D7WA15-F1
#
_cell.length_a   1.000
_cell.length_b   1.000
_cell.length_c   1.000
_cell.angle_alpha   90.00
_cell.angle_beta   90.00
_cell.angle_gamma   90.00
#
_symmetry.space_group_name_H-M   'P 1'
#
loop_
_entity.id
_entity.type
_entity.pdbx_description
1 polymer ?
#
loop_
_entity_poly.entity_id
_entity_poly.type
_entity_poly.pdbx_seq_one_letter_code
_entity_poly.pdbx_strand_id
1 'polypeptide(L)' 'MKKKNKVLYTRIYSIENTGRFYWIRISKSEKELGKIKPRLKYDGKLRKRVMFESRGKKK' A
#
# COMPACT_ATOMS: atom_id res chain seq x y z
N MET A 1 -32.00 3.07 -2.74
CA MET A 1 -30.91 2.07 -2.81
C MET A 1 -29.70 2.56 -2.00
N LYS A 2 -29.34 1.93 -0.88
CA LYS A 2 -28.11 2.29 -0.13
C LYS A 2 -26.89 1.80 -0.93
N LYS A 3 -26.13 2.71 -1.56
CA LYS A 3 -24.86 2.37 -2.23
C LYS A 3 -23.93 1.71 -1.20
N LYS A 4 -23.64 0.42 -1.34
CA LYS A 4 -22.63 -0.27 -0.51
C LYS A 4 -21.30 0.45 -0.71
N ASN A 5 -20.75 1.03 0.36
CA ASN A 5 -19.41 1.60 0.33
C ASN A 5 -18.40 0.48 0.05
N LYS A 6 -18.01 0.31 -1.22
CA LYS A 6 -17.03 -0.68 -1.64
C LYS A 6 -15.71 -0.40 -0.91
N VAL A 7 -15.31 -1.31 -0.04
CA VAL A 7 -14.02 -1.24 0.62
C VAL A 7 -12.94 -1.52 -0.42
N LEU A 8 -11.93 -0.65 -0.48
CA LEU A 8 -10.83 -0.75 -1.44
C LEU A 8 -9.57 -1.22 -0.72
N TYR A 9 -8.86 -2.15 -1.36
CA TYR A 9 -7.59 -2.68 -0.88
C TYR A 9 -6.54 -2.54 -1.98
N THR A 10 -5.29 -2.35 -1.57
CA THR A 10 -4.14 -2.34 -2.46
C THR A 10 -2.92 -2.95 -1.78
N ARG A 11 -1.88 -3.27 -2.56
CA ARG A 11 -0.61 -3.76 -2.06
C ARG A 11 0.40 -2.62 -1.94
N ILE A 12 1.07 -2.56 -0.80
CA ILE A 12 2.28 -1.77 -0.59
C ILE A 12 3.47 -2.70 -0.42
N TYR A 13 4.62 -2.35 -0.98
CA TYR A 13 5.82 -3.15 -1.08
C TYR A 13 6.95 -2.49 -0.29
N SER A 14 7.83 -3.29 0.29
CA SER A 14 9.03 -2.80 0.97
C SER A 14 9.89 -1.99 0.00
N ILE A 15 10.30 -0.78 0.39
CA ILE A 15 11.20 0.07 -0.44
C ILE A 15 12.56 -0.59 -0.65
N GLU A 16 12.94 -1.48 0.26
CA GLU A 16 14.23 -2.18 0.27
C GLU A 16 14.25 -3.38 -0.69
N ASN A 17 13.25 -3.50 -1.58
CA ASN A 17 13.14 -4.54 -2.62
C ASN A 17 13.24 -6.00 -2.13
N THR A 18 12.89 -6.25 -0.86
CA THR A 18 12.91 -7.59 -0.25
C THR A 18 11.86 -8.55 -0.83
N GLY A 19 10.94 -8.05 -1.66
CA GLY A 19 9.78 -8.76 -2.17
C GLY A 19 8.62 -8.86 -1.16
N ARG A 20 8.78 -8.36 0.07
CA ARG A 20 7.68 -8.29 1.05
C ARG A 20 6.64 -7.26 0.63
N PHE A 21 5.37 -7.59 0.86
CA PHE A 21 4.26 -6.69 0.66
C PHE A 21 3.18 -6.86 1.73
N TYR A 22 2.34 -5.84 1.87
CA TYR A 22 1.15 -5.87 2.71
C TYR A 22 -0.07 -5.42 1.93
N TRP A 23 -1.21 -6.08 2.17
CA TRP A 23 -2.51 -5.54 1.81
C TRP A 23 -2.90 -4.45 2.80
N ILE A 24 -3.30 -3.29 2.29
CA ILE A 24 -3.84 -2.21 3.09
C ILE A 24 -5.17 -1.75 2.52
N ARG A 25 -6.06 -1.34 3.42
CA ARG A 25 -7.26 -0.62 3.05
C ARG A 25 -6.89 0.80 2.64
N ILE A 26 -7.48 1.26 1.55
CA ILE A 26 -7.32 2.62 1.02
C ILE A 26 -8.66 3.32 0.88
N SER A 27 -8.63 4.65 0.88
CA SER A 27 -9.81 5.45 0.56
C SER A 27 -10.08 5.46 -0.95
N LYS A 28 -11.27 5.94 -1.34
CA LYS A 28 -11.58 6.21 -2.76
C LYS A 28 -10.66 7.27 -3.34
N SER A 29 -10.34 8.31 -2.57
CA SER A 29 -9.42 9.37 -2.99
C SER A 29 -8.00 8.87 -3.27
N GLU A 30 -7.44 7.97 -2.45
CA GLU A 30 -6.13 7.36 -2.72
C GLU A 30 -6.13 6.54 -4.01
N LYS A 31 -7.25 5.87 -4.32
CA LYS A 31 -7.41 5.11 -5.57
C LYS A 31 -7.48 6.02 -6.79
N GLU A 32 -8.25 7.12 -6.70
CA GLU A 32 -8.46 8.05 -7.81
C GLU A 32 -7.21 8.90 -8.09
N LEU A 33 -6.54 9.39 -7.05
CA LEU A 33 -5.29 10.15 -7.17
C LEU A 33 -4.11 9.24 -7.57
N GLY A 34 -4.22 7.92 -7.42
CA GLY A 34 -3.14 6.97 -7.67
C GLY A 34 -1.95 7.13 -6.70
N LYS A 35 -2.12 7.91 -5.63
CA LYS A 35 -1.09 8.19 -4.62
C LYS A 35 -1.49 7.55 -3.30
N ILE A 36 -0.88 6.42 -2.98
CA ILE A 36 -1.08 5.71 -1.72
C ILE A 36 0.00 6.19 -0.74
N LYS A 37 -0.40 6.61 0.45
CA LYS A 37 0.56 7.09 1.45
C LYS A 37 1.52 5.97 1.84
N PRO A 38 2.85 6.20 1.80
CA PRO A 38 3.82 5.26 2.32
C PRO A 38 3.57 4.97 3.81
N ARG A 39 3.81 3.74 4.26
CA ARG A 39 3.59 3.32 5.65
C ARG A 39 4.80 2.60 6.21
N LEU A 40 5.19 2.94 7.44
CA LEU A 40 6.27 2.26 8.15
C LEU A 40 5.78 0.92 8.72
N LYS A 41 6.26 -0.21 8.18
CA LYS A 41 5.93 -1.56 8.65
C LYS A 41 7.19 -2.38 8.90
N TYR A 42 7.05 -3.44 9.69
CA TYR A 42 8.14 -4.37 9.94
C TYR A 42 8.39 -5.24 8.71
N ASP A 43 9.64 -5.32 8.25
CA ASP A 43 10.06 -6.26 7.22
C ASP A 43 10.77 -7.44 7.88
N GLY A 44 10.13 -8.61 7.87
CA GLY A 44 10.67 -9.81 8.49
C GLY A 44 11.93 -10.37 7.83
N LYS A 45 12.27 -9.96 6.60
CA LYS A 45 13.56 -10.35 5.97
C LYS A 45 14.72 -9.51 6.51
N LEU A 46 14.49 -8.22 6.73
CA LEU A 46 15.49 -7.29 7.25
C LEU A 46 15.51 -7.21 8.78
N ARG A 47 14.51 -7.80 9.42
CA ARG A 47 14.27 -7.76 10.88
C ARG A 47 14.20 -6.34 11.45
N LYS A 48 13.80 -5.36 10.64
CA LYS A 48 13.67 -3.93 11.02
C LYS A 48 12.40 -3.32 10.43
N ARG A 49 11.98 -2.17 10.98
CA ARG A 49 10.89 -1.37 10.39
C ARG A 49 11.42 -0.55 9.23
N VAL A 50 10.74 -0.64 8.09
CA VAL A 50 11.09 0.09 6.87
C VAL A 50 9.83 0.66 6.22
N MET A 51 10.02 1.58 5.30
CA MET A 51 8.90 2.16 4.57
C MET A 51 8.37 1.16 3.54
N PHE A 52 7.05 1.14 3.39
CA PHE A 52 6.36 0.39 2.35
C PHE A 52 5.53 1.36 1.51
N GLU A 53 5.66 1.25 0.20
CA GLU A 53 4.98 2.12 -0.77
C GLU A 53 4.27 1.32 -1.84
N SER A 54 3.24 1.89 -2.45
CA SER A 54 2.67 1.28 -3.64
C SER A 54 3.68 1.40 -4.78
N ARG A 55 3.92 0.30 -5.52
CA ARG A 55 4.65 0.38 -6.79
C ARG A 55 3.85 1.28 -7.72
N GLY A 56 4.26 2.55 -7.83
CA GLY A 56 3.70 3.45 -8.83
C GLY A 56 3.87 2.78 -10.19
N LYS A 57 2.83 2.81 -11.03
CA LYS A 57 3.07 2.66 -12.47
C LYS A 57 3.98 3.84 -12.85
N LYS A 58 5.30 3.61 -12.92
CA LYS A 58 6.16 4.50 -13.70
C LYS A 58 5.57 4.48 -15.10
N LYS A 59 5.06 5.64 -15.51
CA LYS A 59 4.48 5.86 -16.83
C LYS A 59 5.58 5.78 -17.88
#